data_AF-A0A9P8ZRJ0-F1
#
_entry.id   AF-A0A9P8ZRJ0-F1
#
_cell.length_a   1.000
_cell.length_b   1.000
_cell.length_c   1.000
_cell.angle_alpha   90.00
_cell.angle_beta   90.00
_cell.angle_gamma   90.00
#
_symmetry.space_group_name_H-M   'P 1'
#
loop_
_entity.id
_entity.type
_entity.pdbx_description
1 polymer ?
#
loop_
_entity_poly.entity_id
_entity_poly.type
_entity_poly.pdbx_seq_one_letter_code
_entity_poly.pdbx_strand_id
1 'polypeptide(L)'
;MRLSIVFGGVALYVSAARAHVAAFAPGMYCKNGWSDVDQPETLEIVEPLYHLPYELWWMHGRCRFHPPPEGEFLELPAGGAAVVELANNKGFTTLGYHGRYVSDWTDGLEHPEFEDGTWPKDTCIGDPNLHNFSMAQGTAFAISYTSNINEVNLDNLVVFSVAPRTPWKRLTAYEVPADMPACPEGGCICAWGWVPDGCGQPNMYMTPFRCKVTGARPDAPKLAKPQVPVWCQDEPEKCVTGAKQFLAWHQKEGNNIVFPEFAEEKGAIWRSPAYNMKMGFQPGAQTDIFERVATTAVPVPPQTPVPTSIPTSSPVPTPSPVPAPTVTPSPLPEPSQSAPVPSAPTPTPVPVPVPTTTPIPVPTPSTTTVELPKTGIQPPIESIPSDRLPVNGQRYRHPGHGWEGHVRARGYRGRARRSSGFGHSSP
;
A
#
# COMPACT_ATOMS: atom_id res chain seq x y z
N MET A 1 -20.38 54.78 -14.85
CA MET A 1 -20.65 53.58 -14.04
C MET A 1 -19.90 52.42 -14.70
N ARG A 2 -18.70 52.08 -14.21
CA ARG A 2 -17.85 51.02 -14.80
C ARG A 2 -18.11 49.72 -14.04
N LEU A 3 -18.70 48.73 -14.72
CA LEU A 3 -18.96 47.41 -14.18
C LEU A 3 -17.67 46.59 -14.25
N SER A 4 -17.07 46.32 -13.09
CA SER A 4 -15.90 45.45 -12.98
C SER A 4 -16.39 44.01 -12.86
N ILE A 5 -16.14 43.19 -13.88
CA ILE A 5 -16.38 41.75 -13.83
C ILE A 5 -15.10 41.11 -13.27
N VAL A 6 -15.19 40.62 -12.03
CA VAL A 6 -14.12 39.85 -11.39
C VAL A 6 -14.31 38.40 -11.83
N PHE A 7 -13.41 37.90 -12.68
CA PHE A 7 -13.27 36.47 -12.94
C PHE A 7 -12.59 35.83 -11.73
N GLY A 8 -13.36 35.20 -10.86
CA GLY A 8 -12.85 34.33 -9.81
C GLY A 8 -12.38 33.02 -10.43
N GLY A 9 -11.09 32.91 -10.74
CA GLY A 9 -10.46 31.65 -11.10
C GLY A 9 -10.36 30.75 -9.87
N VAL A 10 -11.20 29.71 -9.82
CA VAL A 10 -11.01 28.60 -8.88
C VAL A 10 -9.82 27.78 -9.37
N ALA A 11 -8.66 28.00 -8.76
CA ALA A 11 -7.51 27.11 -8.94
C ALA A 11 -7.84 25.77 -8.26
N LEU A 12 -8.17 24.76 -9.06
CA LEU A 12 -8.20 23.37 -8.63
C LEU A 12 -6.75 22.95 -8.32
N TYR A 13 -6.35 23.05 -7.05
CA TYR A 13 -5.15 22.41 -6.56
C TYR A 13 -5.38 20.90 -6.55
N VAL A 14 -4.92 20.22 -7.62
CA VAL A 14 -4.76 18.76 -7.59
C VAL A 14 -3.53 18.50 -6.72
N SER A 15 -3.75 18.27 -5.42
CA SER A 15 -2.71 17.78 -4.53
C SER A 15 -2.34 16.38 -4.97
N ALA A 16 -1.19 16.24 -5.65
CA ALA A 16 -0.64 14.93 -5.97
C ALA A 16 -0.22 14.24 -4.65
N ALA A 17 -1.03 13.30 -4.18
CA ALA A 17 -0.68 12.48 -3.04
C ALA A 17 0.53 11.59 -3.38
N ARG A 18 1.53 11.59 -2.51
CA ARG A 18 2.78 10.83 -2.61
C ARG A 18 2.78 9.73 -1.56
N ALA A 19 2.15 8.60 -1.86
CA ALA A 19 1.85 7.57 -0.88
C ALA A 19 3.05 6.68 -0.49
N HIS A 20 4.01 7.21 0.26
CA HIS A 20 5.16 6.47 0.74
C HIS A 20 4.71 5.56 1.88
N VAL A 21 4.58 4.26 1.63
CA VAL A 21 4.14 3.28 2.64
C VAL A 21 4.92 1.98 2.48
N ALA A 22 5.35 1.40 3.59
CA ALA A 22 5.91 0.06 3.65
C ALA A 22 5.27 -0.74 4.79
N ALA A 23 5.44 -2.06 4.73
CA ALA A 23 5.17 -2.92 5.87
C ALA A 23 6.37 -2.95 6.82
N PHE A 24 6.12 -2.76 8.11
CA PHE A 24 7.09 -2.84 9.19
C PHE A 24 6.69 -3.98 10.13
N ALA A 25 7.61 -4.91 10.33
CA ALA A 25 7.47 -6.02 11.26
C ALA A 25 8.85 -6.64 11.53
N PRO A 26 8.99 -7.48 12.57
CA PRO A 26 10.19 -8.27 12.75
C PRO A 26 10.58 -9.05 11.50
N GLY A 27 11.88 -9.16 11.25
CA GLY A 27 12.42 -9.88 10.10
C GLY A 27 12.48 -9.06 8.81
N MET A 28 12.09 -7.79 8.80
CA MET A 28 12.23 -6.95 7.61
C MET A 28 13.70 -6.67 7.27
N TYR A 29 14.00 -6.66 5.98
CA TYR A 29 15.24 -6.08 5.47
C TYR A 29 15.17 -4.56 5.56
N CYS A 30 16.30 -3.88 5.63
CA CYS A 30 16.36 -2.42 5.72
C CYS A 30 15.62 -1.83 6.94
N LYS A 31 15.47 -2.59 8.03
CA LYS A 31 14.86 -2.11 9.28
C LYS A 31 15.49 -0.80 9.77
N ASN A 32 16.77 -0.59 9.49
CA ASN A 32 17.54 0.59 9.87
C ASN A 32 18.02 1.40 8.66
N GLY A 33 17.29 1.31 7.54
CA GLY A 33 17.73 1.86 6.26
C GLY A 33 19.00 1.16 5.79
N TRP A 34 19.98 1.92 5.30
CA TRP A 34 21.28 1.38 4.87
C TRP A 34 22.33 1.34 5.98
N SER A 35 21.88 1.21 7.23
CA SER A 35 22.72 1.18 8.42
C SER A 35 22.53 -0.12 9.19
N ASP A 36 23.60 -0.59 9.84
CA ASP A 36 23.54 -1.71 10.79
C ASP A 36 23.31 -1.22 12.23
N VAL A 37 23.29 0.09 12.44
CA VAL A 37 22.97 0.72 13.73
C VAL A 37 21.48 0.99 13.79
N ASP A 38 20.86 0.80 14.96
CA ASP A 38 19.45 1.14 15.14
C ASP A 38 19.16 2.60 14.77
N GLN A 39 18.22 2.79 13.86
CA GLN A 39 17.77 4.11 13.39
C GLN A 39 16.30 4.26 13.72
N PRO A 40 15.87 5.03 14.74
CA PRO A 40 14.45 5.04 15.14
C PRO A 40 13.49 5.53 14.04
N GLU A 41 14.01 6.21 13.02
CA GLU A 41 13.29 6.62 11.81
C GLU A 41 14.08 6.19 10.57
N THR A 42 13.35 5.79 9.52
CA THR A 42 13.92 5.44 8.22
C THR A 42 12.90 5.74 7.14
N LEU A 43 13.36 6.21 5.98
CA LEU A 43 12.51 6.51 4.82
C LEU A 43 12.83 5.62 3.62
N GLU A 44 13.99 4.96 3.61
CA GLU A 44 14.53 4.25 2.45
C GLU A 44 13.60 3.14 1.94
N ILE A 45 12.89 2.46 2.84
CA ILE A 45 12.02 1.32 2.51
C ILE A 45 10.61 1.75 2.08
N VAL A 46 10.23 3.01 2.32
CA VAL A 46 8.90 3.54 1.94
C VAL A 46 8.94 4.25 0.58
N GLU A 47 10.12 4.37 -0.03
CA GLU A 47 10.28 5.02 -1.34
C GLU A 47 9.60 4.19 -2.45
N PRO A 48 8.86 4.85 -3.36
CA PRO A 48 8.24 4.16 -4.48
C PRO A 48 9.27 3.62 -5.47
N LEU A 49 8.96 2.46 -6.04
CA LEU A 49 9.75 1.83 -7.10
C LEU A 49 9.11 2.15 -8.45
N TYR A 50 9.81 2.91 -9.30
CA TYR A 50 9.32 3.31 -10.61
C TYR A 50 10.45 3.50 -11.63
N HIS A 51 10.29 2.88 -12.80
CA HIS A 51 11.18 3.01 -13.94
C HIS A 51 12.66 2.73 -13.61
N LEU A 52 12.87 1.75 -12.73
CA LEU A 52 14.19 1.34 -12.27
C LEU A 52 14.71 0.11 -13.05
N PRO A 53 16.03 0.00 -13.30
CA PRO A 53 16.67 -1.27 -13.69
C PRO A 53 16.41 -2.36 -12.64
N TYR A 54 16.47 -3.64 -13.04
CA TYR A 54 16.08 -4.77 -12.19
C TYR A 54 16.74 -4.75 -10.81
N GLU A 55 18.05 -4.56 -10.79
CA GLU A 55 18.86 -4.54 -9.58
C GLU A 55 18.52 -3.40 -8.60
N LEU A 56 17.85 -2.34 -9.05
CA LEU A 56 17.50 -1.21 -8.18
C LEU A 56 16.12 -1.34 -7.55
N TRP A 57 15.21 -2.12 -8.13
CA TRP A 57 13.87 -2.32 -7.57
C TRP A 57 13.68 -3.70 -6.93
N TRP A 58 14.32 -4.75 -7.46
CA TRP A 58 14.13 -6.11 -6.96
C TRP A 58 14.57 -6.21 -5.49
N MET A 59 13.68 -6.70 -4.63
CA MET A 59 13.86 -6.74 -3.18
C MET A 59 14.25 -5.37 -2.59
N HIS A 60 13.65 -4.31 -3.14
CA HIS A 60 13.92 -2.92 -2.80
C HIS A 60 15.39 -2.51 -2.97
N GLY A 61 16.06 -3.07 -3.99
CA GLY A 61 17.40 -2.66 -4.37
C GLY A 61 18.42 -2.94 -3.27
N ARG A 62 19.06 -1.88 -2.79
CA ARG A 62 20.12 -1.95 -1.76
C ARG A 62 19.67 -2.61 -0.45
N CYS A 63 18.37 -2.66 -0.18
CA CYS A 63 17.85 -3.27 1.04
C CYS A 63 18.16 -4.76 1.18
N ARG A 64 18.36 -5.48 0.07
CA ARG A 64 18.80 -6.89 0.12
C ARG A 64 20.15 -7.11 0.81
N PHE A 65 20.95 -6.06 0.96
CA PHE A 65 22.25 -6.11 1.65
C PHE A 65 22.18 -5.72 3.13
N HIS A 66 20.99 -5.36 3.65
CA HIS A 66 20.77 -4.99 5.04
C HIS A 66 19.73 -5.96 5.65
N PRO A 67 20.13 -7.20 5.96
CA PRO A 67 19.23 -8.21 6.50
C PRO A 67 18.75 -7.86 7.92
N PRO A 68 17.63 -8.45 8.37
CA PRO A 68 17.26 -8.37 9.79
C PRO A 68 18.34 -9.02 10.68
N PRO A 69 18.36 -8.67 11.99
CA PRO A 69 19.19 -9.37 12.97
C PRO A 69 18.97 -10.89 12.95
N GLU A 70 20.01 -11.63 13.32
CA GLU A 70 19.94 -13.09 13.42
C GLU A 70 18.82 -13.53 14.37
N GLY A 71 18.05 -14.54 13.95
CA GLY A 71 16.91 -15.06 14.71
C GLY A 71 15.63 -14.23 14.62
N GLU A 72 15.66 -13.06 13.96
CA GLU A 72 14.47 -12.23 13.76
C GLU A 72 13.74 -12.64 12.46
N PHE A 73 12.47 -13.04 12.59
CA PHE A 73 11.63 -13.49 11.49
C PHE A 73 10.26 -12.83 11.55
N LEU A 74 9.67 -12.58 10.38
CA LEU A 74 8.22 -12.44 10.27
C LEU A 74 7.59 -13.82 10.46
N GLU A 75 6.83 -13.99 11.54
CA GLU A 75 6.14 -15.25 11.83
C GLU A 75 4.84 -15.36 11.03
N LEU A 76 4.67 -16.48 10.35
CA LEU A 76 3.49 -16.80 9.55
C LEU A 76 2.79 -18.02 10.17
N PRO A 77 1.81 -17.83 11.07
CA PRO A 77 1.11 -18.94 11.70
C PRO A 77 0.18 -19.60 10.69
N ALA A 78 0.44 -20.86 10.30
CA ALA A 78 -0.39 -21.60 9.35
C ALA A 78 -1.86 -21.66 9.84
N GLY A 79 -2.78 -21.15 9.03
CA GLY A 79 -4.21 -21.07 9.35
C GLY A 79 -4.59 -19.93 10.30
N GLY A 80 -3.62 -19.11 10.71
CA GLY A 80 -3.81 -17.89 11.47
C GLY A 80 -3.64 -16.64 10.62
N ALA A 81 -3.18 -15.55 11.24
CA ALA A 81 -2.87 -14.30 10.56
C ALA A 81 -1.54 -13.72 11.06
N ALA A 82 -0.77 -13.14 10.15
CA ALA A 82 0.38 -12.31 10.47
C ALA A 82 -0.07 -10.84 10.48
N VAL A 83 0.17 -10.13 11.59
CA VAL A 83 -0.13 -8.70 11.71
C VAL A 83 1.15 -7.90 11.53
N VAL A 84 1.10 -6.91 10.64
CA VAL A 84 2.21 -5.97 10.39
C VAL A 84 1.74 -4.53 10.52
N GLU A 85 2.68 -3.60 10.60
CA GLU A 85 2.42 -2.18 10.67
C GLU A 85 2.71 -1.52 9.32
N LEU A 86 1.68 -1.04 8.64
CA LEU A 86 1.83 -0.21 7.45
C LEU A 86 2.07 1.24 7.87
N ALA A 87 3.19 1.83 7.47
CA ALA A 87 3.53 3.19 7.87
C ALA A 87 4.33 3.94 6.82
N ASN A 88 4.33 5.27 6.92
CA ASN A 88 5.08 6.17 6.05
C ASN A 88 6.51 6.40 6.54
N ASN A 89 6.81 6.02 7.78
CA ASN A 89 8.12 6.09 8.38
C ASN A 89 8.17 5.07 9.53
N LYS A 90 9.33 4.47 9.78
CA LYS A 90 9.51 3.57 10.93
C LYS A 90 9.16 4.23 12.27
N GLY A 91 9.38 5.53 12.40
CA GLY A 91 9.08 6.29 13.62
C GLY A 91 7.62 6.21 14.06
N PHE A 92 6.70 5.89 13.15
CA PHE A 92 5.26 5.74 13.41
C PHE A 92 4.85 4.28 13.64
N THR A 93 5.81 3.41 13.94
CA THR A 93 5.60 1.99 14.22
C THR A 93 6.17 1.61 15.58
N THR A 94 5.87 0.41 16.07
CA THR A 94 6.48 -0.09 17.31
C THR A 94 7.98 -0.34 17.18
N LEU A 95 8.51 -0.43 15.95
CA LEU A 95 9.95 -0.57 15.67
C LEU A 95 10.73 0.75 15.76
N GLY A 96 10.05 1.89 15.83
CA GLY A 96 10.65 3.22 15.98
C GLY A 96 10.28 3.83 17.33
N TYR A 97 11.24 4.48 18.01
CA TYR A 97 11.04 5.14 19.31
C TYR A 97 10.25 4.33 20.36
N HIS A 98 10.37 2.99 20.33
CA HIS A 98 9.59 2.08 21.17
C HIS A 98 8.07 2.32 21.09
N GLY A 99 7.56 2.67 19.91
CA GLY A 99 6.14 2.90 19.66
C GLY A 99 5.58 4.20 20.22
N ARG A 100 6.42 5.16 20.62
CA ARG A 100 5.97 6.42 21.22
C ARG A 100 5.05 7.25 20.32
N TYR A 101 5.22 7.15 19.00
CA TYR A 101 4.51 7.98 18.01
C TYR A 101 3.57 7.15 17.12
N VAL A 102 3.11 6.00 17.60
CA VAL A 102 2.10 5.21 16.88
C VAL A 102 0.70 5.81 17.07
N SER A 103 -0.11 5.76 16.03
CA SER A 103 -1.55 5.98 16.06
C SER A 103 -2.25 4.84 15.31
N ASP A 104 -3.54 4.94 15.04
CA ASP A 104 -4.21 3.99 14.14
C ASP A 104 -3.83 4.17 12.65
N TRP A 105 -3.14 5.26 12.32
CA TRP A 105 -2.87 5.70 10.97
C TRP A 105 -1.38 5.62 10.61
N THR A 106 -1.09 5.65 9.32
CA THR A 106 0.24 5.32 8.77
C THR A 106 1.29 6.41 9.01
N ASP A 107 0.87 7.63 9.37
CA ASP A 107 1.73 8.79 9.64
C ASP A 107 1.88 9.11 11.14
N GLY A 108 1.32 8.29 12.03
CA GLY A 108 1.39 8.49 13.47
C GLY A 108 0.50 9.62 14.00
N LEU A 109 -0.42 10.17 13.20
CA LEU A 109 -1.39 11.17 13.61
C LEU A 109 -2.79 10.56 13.79
N GLU A 110 -3.66 11.29 14.48
CA GLU A 110 -5.08 10.96 14.60
C GLU A 110 -5.87 11.63 13.47
N HIS A 111 -6.76 10.87 12.83
CA HIS A 111 -7.63 11.36 11.76
C HIS A 111 -9.11 11.05 12.03
N PRO A 112 -9.76 11.74 13.00
CA PRO A 112 -11.19 11.59 13.24
C PRO A 112 -12.05 11.94 12.01
N GLU A 113 -11.55 12.78 11.11
CA GLU A 113 -12.17 13.10 9.82
C GLU A 113 -12.30 11.90 8.87
N PHE A 114 -11.57 10.82 9.13
CA PHE A 114 -11.60 9.58 8.35
C PHE A 114 -12.23 8.42 9.14
N GLU A 115 -12.98 8.69 10.21
CA GLU A 115 -13.67 7.65 10.99
C GLU A 115 -15.18 7.54 10.71
N ASP A 116 -15.84 8.62 10.31
CA ASP A 116 -17.31 8.69 10.21
C ASP A 116 -17.93 8.25 8.85
N GLY A 117 -17.10 7.87 7.89
CA GLY A 117 -17.49 7.45 6.54
C GLY A 117 -17.84 8.59 5.58
N THR A 118 -17.73 9.86 5.99
CA THR A 118 -18.26 11.02 5.23
C THR A 118 -17.26 11.67 4.27
N TRP A 119 -16.05 11.13 4.17
CA TRP A 119 -15.02 11.66 3.28
C TRP A 119 -15.37 11.48 1.79
N PRO A 120 -14.86 12.38 0.91
CA PRO A 120 -15.10 12.28 -0.52
C PRO A 120 -14.64 10.93 -1.09
N LYS A 121 -15.61 10.12 -1.53
CA LYS A 121 -15.35 8.88 -2.26
C LYS A 121 -14.56 9.20 -3.53
N ASP A 122 -13.65 8.30 -3.88
CA ASP A 122 -12.90 8.36 -5.13
C ASP A 122 -11.95 9.56 -5.24
N THR A 123 -11.37 9.95 -4.10
CA THR A 123 -10.36 11.00 -4.02
C THR A 123 -9.03 10.49 -3.45
N CYS A 124 -7.94 11.08 -3.94
CA CYS A 124 -6.61 10.91 -3.38
C CYS A 124 -6.48 11.72 -2.08
N ILE A 125 -5.96 11.10 -1.03
CA ILE A 125 -5.74 11.78 0.25
C ILE A 125 -4.29 12.24 0.30
N GLY A 126 -4.07 13.55 0.33
CA GLY A 126 -2.72 14.15 0.37
C GLY A 126 -1.97 13.93 1.68
N ASP A 127 -2.67 13.84 2.82
CA ASP A 127 -2.10 13.53 4.14
C ASP A 127 -3.09 12.57 4.84
N PRO A 128 -2.72 11.33 5.20
CA PRO A 128 -1.36 10.78 5.30
C PRO A 128 -0.79 10.20 3.98
N ASN A 129 -1.13 10.79 2.83
CA ASN A 129 -0.76 10.27 1.51
C ASN A 129 -1.29 8.85 1.27
N LEU A 130 -2.60 8.66 1.33
CA LEU A 130 -3.25 7.37 1.09
C LEU A 130 -4.22 7.45 -0.08
N HIS A 131 -4.54 6.28 -0.63
CA HIS A 131 -5.77 6.14 -1.39
C HIS A 131 -6.90 6.03 -0.39
N ASN A 132 -8.00 6.75 -0.62
CA ASN A 132 -9.23 6.53 0.14
C ASN A 132 -9.54 5.02 0.21
N PHE A 133 -10.06 4.54 1.33
CA PHE A 133 -10.53 3.16 1.51
C PHE A 133 -11.33 2.58 0.33
N SER A 134 -12.16 3.40 -0.35
CA SER A 134 -12.91 2.94 -1.54
C SER A 134 -12.04 2.70 -2.77
N MET A 135 -10.87 3.35 -2.83
CA MET A 135 -9.88 3.25 -3.91
C MET A 135 -8.67 2.38 -3.54
N ALA A 136 -8.53 2.00 -2.26
CA ALA A 136 -7.38 1.22 -1.81
C ALA A 136 -7.37 -0.15 -2.50
N GLN A 137 -6.30 -0.41 -3.24
CA GLN A 137 -6.26 -1.48 -4.24
C GLN A 137 -5.94 -2.87 -3.68
N GLY A 138 -5.64 -2.96 -2.38
CA GLY A 138 -5.18 -4.17 -1.75
C GLY A 138 -3.67 -4.32 -1.80
N THR A 139 -3.13 -4.97 -0.78
CA THR A 139 -1.71 -5.29 -0.63
C THR A 139 -1.57 -6.78 -0.40
N ALA A 140 -0.38 -7.32 -0.59
CA ALA A 140 -0.16 -8.75 -0.48
C ALA A 140 1.13 -9.11 0.21
N PHE A 141 1.19 -10.34 0.70
CA PHE A 141 2.44 -11.02 1.00
C PHE A 141 2.67 -12.18 0.03
N ALA A 142 3.92 -12.29 -0.41
CA ALA A 142 4.44 -13.41 -1.15
C ALA A 142 5.59 -14.08 -0.40
N ILE A 143 5.86 -15.35 -0.73
CA ILE A 143 6.87 -16.18 -0.08
C ILE A 143 7.66 -16.98 -1.11
N SER A 144 8.95 -17.13 -0.84
CA SER A 144 9.89 -17.98 -1.55
C SER A 144 10.61 -18.88 -0.56
N TYR A 145 10.57 -20.20 -0.79
CA TYR A 145 11.14 -21.23 0.09
C TYR A 145 12.65 -21.38 -0.09
N THR A 146 13.38 -20.27 -0.08
CA THR A 146 14.84 -20.19 0.02
C THR A 146 15.22 -19.33 1.22
N SER A 147 16.37 -19.59 1.83
CA SER A 147 16.95 -18.76 2.89
C SER A 147 17.84 -17.63 2.37
N ASN A 148 18.15 -17.64 1.06
CA ASN A 148 19.02 -16.69 0.40
C ASN A 148 18.20 -15.71 -0.45
N ILE A 149 18.20 -14.43 -0.09
CA ILE A 149 17.44 -13.39 -0.79
C ILE A 149 17.85 -13.23 -2.27
N ASN A 150 19.09 -13.57 -2.63
CA ASN A 150 19.59 -13.48 -4.01
C ASN A 150 19.09 -14.62 -4.90
N GLU A 151 18.50 -15.68 -4.33
CA GLU A 151 17.88 -16.78 -5.08
C GLU A 151 16.40 -16.51 -5.35
N VAL A 152 15.83 -15.47 -4.74
CA VAL A 152 14.42 -15.14 -4.93
C VAL A 152 14.23 -14.49 -6.29
N ASN A 153 13.26 -14.98 -7.04
CA ASN A 153 12.87 -14.50 -8.36
C ASN A 153 11.36 -14.68 -8.55
N LEU A 154 10.81 -14.17 -9.65
CA LEU A 154 9.37 -14.24 -9.90
C LEU A 154 8.85 -15.68 -10.06
N ASP A 155 9.70 -16.62 -10.47
CA ASP A 155 9.34 -18.04 -10.63
C ASP A 155 9.26 -18.80 -9.30
N ASN A 156 9.72 -18.22 -8.18
CA ASN A 156 9.63 -18.84 -6.86
C ASN A 156 8.99 -17.96 -5.77
N LEU A 157 8.58 -16.73 -6.09
CA LEU A 157 7.90 -15.82 -5.18
C LEU A 157 6.38 -15.88 -5.36
N VAL A 158 5.71 -16.70 -4.54
CA VAL A 158 4.28 -17.00 -4.62
C VAL A 158 3.48 -16.10 -3.69
N VAL A 159 2.49 -15.38 -4.21
CA VAL A 159 1.54 -14.62 -3.38
C VAL A 159 0.67 -15.59 -2.58
N PHE A 160 0.71 -15.51 -1.25
CA PHE A 160 -0.02 -16.41 -0.36
C PHE A 160 -1.13 -15.72 0.45
N SER A 161 -1.12 -14.40 0.55
CA SER A 161 -2.13 -13.64 1.29
C SER A 161 -2.36 -12.28 0.67
N VAL A 162 -3.60 -11.82 0.68
CA VAL A 162 -4.02 -10.50 0.20
C VAL A 162 -4.90 -9.83 1.23
N ALA A 163 -4.49 -8.64 1.68
CA ALA A 163 -5.33 -7.76 2.47
C ALA A 163 -6.08 -6.82 1.51
N PRO A 164 -7.42 -6.89 1.41
CA PRO A 164 -8.18 -6.00 0.54
C PRO A 164 -8.28 -4.59 1.15
N ARG A 165 -8.43 -3.56 0.31
CA ARG A 165 -8.64 -2.16 0.74
C ARG A 165 -7.53 -1.63 1.65
N THR A 166 -6.31 -2.01 1.35
CA THR A 166 -5.08 -1.53 1.99
C THR A 166 -4.16 -0.88 0.95
N PRO A 167 -3.23 -0.01 1.36
CA PRO A 167 -3.03 0.51 2.72
C PRO A 167 -4.17 1.44 3.16
N TRP A 168 -4.51 1.42 4.46
CA TRP A 168 -5.52 2.31 5.05
C TRP A 168 -5.23 2.61 6.52
N LYS A 169 -5.18 1.56 7.35
CA LYS A 169 -4.80 1.63 8.76
C LYS A 169 -3.40 1.05 8.97
N ARG A 170 -2.73 1.45 10.05
CA ARG A 170 -1.39 0.96 10.39
C ARG A 170 -1.42 -0.55 10.62
N LEU A 171 -2.21 -1.03 11.58
CA LEU A 171 -2.27 -2.47 11.84
C LEU A 171 -3.07 -3.17 10.74
N THR A 172 -2.40 -4.05 10.00
CA THR A 172 -3.01 -4.83 8.92
C THR A 172 -2.71 -6.31 9.13
N ALA A 173 -3.76 -7.13 9.09
CA ALA A 173 -3.67 -8.58 9.21
C ALA A 173 -3.66 -9.25 7.83
N TYR A 174 -2.81 -10.25 7.67
CA TYR A 174 -2.70 -11.09 6.48
C TYR A 174 -2.95 -12.54 6.88
N GLU A 175 -4.06 -13.10 6.41
CA GLU A 175 -4.43 -14.48 6.66
C GLU A 175 -3.44 -15.44 5.98
N VAL A 176 -2.94 -16.41 6.71
CA VAL A 176 -1.95 -17.38 6.24
C VAL A 176 -2.67 -18.69 5.91
N PRO A 177 -2.53 -19.27 4.70
CA PRO A 177 -3.15 -20.54 4.38
C PRO A 177 -2.78 -21.64 5.39
N ALA A 178 -3.76 -22.48 5.76
CA ALA A 178 -3.56 -23.55 6.76
C ALA A 178 -2.57 -24.64 6.33
N ASP A 179 -2.41 -24.81 5.02
CA ASP A 179 -1.57 -25.85 4.42
C ASP A 179 -0.16 -25.36 4.06
N MET A 180 0.26 -24.19 4.56
CA MET A 180 1.60 -23.66 4.33
C MET A 180 2.67 -24.63 4.87
N PRO A 181 3.63 -25.08 4.03
CA PRO A 181 4.71 -25.94 4.49
C PRO A 181 5.73 -25.20 5.36
N ALA A 182 6.52 -25.95 6.12
CA ALA A 182 7.59 -25.38 6.92
C ALA A 182 8.69 -24.79 6.03
N CYS A 183 9.26 -23.66 6.48
CA CYS A 183 10.46 -23.09 5.87
C CYS A 183 11.69 -23.97 6.13
N PRO A 184 12.75 -23.87 5.30
CA PRO A 184 14.05 -24.44 5.64
C PRO A 184 14.63 -23.82 6.92
N GLU A 185 15.68 -24.41 7.49
CA GLU A 185 16.26 -24.02 8.78
C GLU A 185 16.62 -22.52 8.87
N GLY A 186 17.16 -21.93 7.80
CA GLY A 186 17.48 -20.50 7.73
C GLY A 186 16.27 -19.58 7.52
N GLY A 187 15.05 -20.12 7.54
CA GLY A 187 13.81 -19.46 7.17
C GLY A 187 13.62 -19.29 5.66
N CYS A 188 12.46 -18.77 5.30
CA CYS A 188 12.11 -18.36 3.94
C CYS A 188 12.41 -16.86 3.73
N ILE A 189 12.29 -16.41 2.49
CA ILE A 189 12.19 -14.99 2.16
C ILE A 189 10.76 -14.67 1.74
N CYS A 190 10.19 -13.63 2.35
CA CYS A 190 8.89 -13.09 2.01
C CYS A 190 9.03 -11.67 1.46
N ALA A 191 8.01 -11.22 0.74
CA ALA A 191 7.91 -9.85 0.28
C ALA A 191 6.49 -9.33 0.46
N TRP A 192 6.36 -8.17 1.09
CA TRP A 192 5.14 -7.38 1.03
C TRP A 192 5.11 -6.61 -0.30
N GLY A 193 3.94 -6.45 -0.88
CA GLY A 193 3.75 -5.76 -2.15
C GLY A 193 2.50 -4.90 -2.22
N TRP A 194 2.62 -3.78 -2.93
CA TRP A 194 1.50 -2.89 -3.20
C TRP A 194 1.68 -2.17 -4.55
N VAL A 195 0.57 -2.02 -5.28
CA VAL A 195 0.49 -1.19 -6.49
C VAL A 195 -0.68 -0.21 -6.33
N PRO A 196 -0.43 1.11 -6.21
CA PRO A 196 -1.49 2.12 -6.17
C PRO A 196 -2.24 2.26 -7.50
N ASP A 197 -3.45 2.83 -7.45
CA ASP A 197 -4.25 3.15 -8.64
C ASP A 197 -4.81 4.57 -8.59
N GLY A 198 -4.57 5.33 -9.65
CA GLY A 198 -5.19 6.64 -9.88
C GLY A 198 -4.65 7.83 -9.06
N CYS A 199 -3.67 7.64 -8.16
CA CYS A 199 -3.07 8.75 -7.39
C CYS A 199 -1.54 8.76 -7.52
N GLY A 200 -1.01 9.90 -7.99
CA GLY A 200 0.44 10.10 -8.08
C GLY A 200 1.09 9.36 -9.23
N GLN A 201 2.38 9.05 -9.07
CA GLN A 201 3.17 8.32 -10.05
C GLN A 201 2.72 6.85 -10.10
N PRO A 202 2.58 6.24 -11.28
CA PRO A 202 2.14 4.85 -11.41
C PRO A 202 3.30 3.90 -11.06
N ASN A 203 3.54 3.73 -9.76
CA ASN A 203 4.67 3.02 -9.16
C ASN A 203 4.23 1.71 -8.50
N MET A 204 5.16 1.03 -7.83
CA MET A 204 4.90 -0.10 -6.92
C MET A 204 5.75 0.02 -5.67
N TYR A 205 5.39 -0.74 -4.63
CA TYR A 205 6.15 -0.87 -3.39
C TYR A 205 6.44 -2.34 -3.13
N MET A 206 7.60 -2.60 -2.54
CA MET A 206 8.07 -3.94 -2.21
C MET A 206 8.89 -3.90 -0.93
N THR A 207 8.57 -4.71 0.07
CA THR A 207 9.38 -4.79 1.31
C THR A 207 9.80 -6.23 1.56
N PRO A 208 11.11 -6.56 1.56
CA PRO A 208 11.57 -7.92 1.82
C PRO A 208 11.59 -8.25 3.30
N PHE A 209 11.35 -9.52 3.64
CA PHE A 209 11.43 -10.06 4.98
C PHE A 209 12.14 -11.41 4.98
N ARG A 210 12.90 -11.71 6.02
CA ARG A 210 13.12 -13.09 6.45
C ARG A 210 11.89 -13.53 7.22
N CYS A 211 11.29 -14.66 6.83
CA CYS A 211 10.04 -15.14 7.40
C CYS A 211 10.13 -16.63 7.75
N LYS A 212 9.23 -17.09 8.62
CA LYS A 212 9.10 -18.51 8.96
C LYS A 212 7.63 -18.90 9.11
N VAL A 213 7.26 -20.06 8.59
CA VAL A 213 5.94 -20.64 8.82
C VAL A 213 5.95 -21.38 10.15
N THR A 214 5.03 -21.02 11.06
CA THR A 214 4.84 -21.69 12.34
C THR A 214 3.56 -22.52 12.31
N GLY A 215 3.51 -23.63 13.07
CA GLY A 215 2.34 -24.52 13.08
C GLY A 215 2.12 -25.31 11.78
N ALA A 216 3.09 -25.33 10.85
CA ALA A 216 3.02 -26.14 9.64
C ALA A 216 2.87 -27.62 9.98
N ARG A 217 1.97 -28.32 9.28
CA ARG A 217 1.82 -29.76 9.43
C ARG A 217 3.00 -30.49 8.79
N PRO A 218 3.43 -31.65 9.31
CA PRO A 218 4.51 -32.44 8.70
C PRO A 218 4.22 -32.89 7.26
N ASP A 219 2.95 -33.01 6.90
CA ASP A 219 2.44 -33.44 5.59
C ASP A 219 1.96 -32.27 4.70
N ALA A 220 2.28 -31.03 5.08
CA ALA A 220 1.88 -29.85 4.31
C ALA A 220 2.41 -29.92 2.86
N PRO A 221 1.55 -29.69 1.85
CA PRO A 221 1.93 -29.78 0.45
C PRO A 221 2.91 -28.67 0.06
N LYS A 222 3.71 -28.94 -0.98
CA LYS A 222 4.55 -27.90 -1.58
C LYS A 222 3.68 -26.87 -2.30
N LEU A 223 4.19 -25.64 -2.39
CA LEU A 223 3.61 -24.64 -3.29
C LEU A 223 3.82 -25.03 -4.75
N ALA A 224 2.80 -24.84 -5.57
CA ALA A 224 2.92 -24.96 -7.01
C ALA A 224 3.79 -23.84 -7.59
N LYS A 225 4.38 -24.07 -8.77
CA LYS A 225 5.09 -23.01 -9.50
C LYS A 225 4.11 -21.87 -9.82
N PRO A 226 4.41 -20.62 -9.42
CA PRO A 226 3.52 -19.49 -9.66
C PRO A 226 3.47 -19.12 -11.14
N GLN A 227 2.28 -18.71 -11.58
CA GLN A 227 2.00 -18.22 -12.92
C GLN A 227 1.86 -16.69 -12.91
N VAL A 228 2.20 -16.04 -14.03
CA VAL A 228 2.00 -14.60 -14.19
C VAL A 228 0.49 -14.30 -14.11
N PRO A 229 0.01 -13.48 -13.16
CA PRO A 229 -1.39 -13.12 -13.11
C PRO A 229 -1.77 -12.24 -14.30
N VAL A 230 -3.00 -12.40 -14.80
CA VAL A 230 -3.51 -11.66 -15.94
C VAL A 230 -4.61 -10.71 -15.51
N TRP A 231 -4.77 -9.61 -16.25
CA TRP A 231 -5.95 -8.77 -16.11
C TRP A 231 -7.19 -9.54 -16.53
N CYS A 232 -8.10 -9.74 -15.60
CA CYS A 232 -9.35 -10.46 -15.79
C CYS A 232 -10.54 -9.69 -15.19
N GLN A 233 -10.39 -8.37 -14.99
CA GLN A 233 -11.51 -7.52 -14.61
C GLN A 233 -12.65 -7.68 -15.62
N ASP A 234 -13.85 -7.91 -15.11
CA ASP A 234 -15.08 -8.16 -15.87
C ASP A 234 -15.14 -9.51 -16.64
N GLU A 235 -14.05 -10.29 -16.63
CA GLU A 235 -13.95 -11.61 -17.27
C GLU A 235 -13.33 -12.63 -16.30
N PRO A 236 -13.98 -12.90 -15.14
CA PRO A 236 -13.40 -13.68 -14.03
C PRO A 236 -13.00 -15.10 -14.41
N GLU A 237 -13.65 -15.71 -15.41
CA GLU A 237 -13.31 -17.01 -15.96
C GLU A 237 -11.94 -17.05 -16.67
N LYS A 238 -11.40 -15.87 -17.04
CA LYS A 238 -10.06 -15.73 -17.61
C LYS A 238 -8.98 -15.53 -16.55
N CYS A 239 -9.34 -15.39 -15.28
CA CYS A 239 -8.35 -15.24 -14.22
C CYS A 239 -7.46 -16.48 -14.09
N VAL A 240 -6.18 -16.24 -13.79
CA VAL A 240 -5.25 -17.32 -13.44
C VAL A 240 -5.64 -17.93 -12.09
N THR A 241 -5.91 -19.23 -12.10
CA THR A 241 -6.15 -20.02 -10.90
C THR A 241 -4.84 -20.60 -10.36
N GLY A 242 -4.81 -20.88 -9.06
CA GLY A 242 -3.64 -21.40 -8.36
C GLY A 242 -2.60 -20.35 -8.01
N ALA A 243 -1.37 -20.84 -7.80
CA ALA A 243 -0.22 -20.04 -7.42
C ALA A 243 0.03 -18.93 -8.45
N LYS A 244 0.11 -17.69 -7.96
CA LYS A 244 0.36 -16.48 -8.77
C LYS A 244 1.64 -15.79 -8.32
N GLN A 245 2.35 -15.22 -9.29
CA GLN A 245 3.56 -14.46 -9.06
C GLN A 245 3.26 -13.14 -8.35
N PHE A 246 4.28 -12.60 -7.69
CA PHE A 246 4.30 -11.20 -7.26
C PHE A 246 4.14 -10.26 -8.46
N LEU A 247 3.50 -9.11 -8.27
CA LEU A 247 3.30 -8.11 -9.34
C LEU A 247 4.57 -7.26 -9.51
N ALA A 248 5.21 -7.38 -10.66
CA ALA A 248 6.32 -6.52 -11.09
C ALA A 248 5.84 -5.66 -12.25
N TRP A 249 5.70 -4.36 -12.01
CA TRP A 249 5.07 -3.42 -12.94
C TRP A 249 5.76 -2.05 -12.95
N HIS A 250 5.73 -1.40 -14.12
CA HIS A 250 6.26 -0.06 -14.36
C HIS A 250 7.72 0.16 -13.97
N GLN A 251 8.54 -0.88 -14.09
CA GLN A 251 9.99 -0.80 -14.00
C GLN A 251 10.63 -0.68 -15.38
N LYS A 252 11.90 -0.29 -15.42
CA LYS A 252 12.65 -0.26 -16.69
C LYS A 252 12.93 -1.67 -17.21
N GLU A 253 13.15 -2.62 -16.29
CA GLU A 253 13.51 -4.01 -16.58
C GLU A 253 12.81 -4.96 -15.60
N GLY A 254 12.48 -6.17 -16.04
CA GLY A 254 11.98 -7.25 -15.17
C GLY A 254 10.49 -7.19 -14.81
N ASN A 255 9.68 -6.46 -15.56
CA ASN A 255 8.22 -6.51 -15.40
C ASN A 255 7.68 -7.87 -15.82
N ASN A 256 6.72 -8.42 -15.06
CA ASN A 256 5.88 -9.54 -15.51
C ASN A 256 4.48 -9.09 -15.91
N ILE A 257 4.06 -7.90 -15.51
CA ILE A 257 2.80 -7.29 -15.96
C ILE A 257 3.12 -6.24 -17.01
N VAL A 258 2.63 -6.47 -18.22
CA VAL A 258 2.72 -5.53 -19.34
C VAL A 258 1.32 -5.39 -19.93
N PHE A 259 0.81 -4.16 -19.97
CA PHE A 259 -0.41 -3.87 -20.70
C PHE A 259 -0.06 -3.51 -22.15
N PRO A 260 -0.88 -3.89 -23.14
CA PRO A 260 -0.64 -3.49 -24.51
C PRO A 260 -0.63 -1.94 -24.63
N GLU A 261 0.35 -1.43 -25.38
CA GLU A 261 0.70 -0.01 -25.60
C GLU A 261 -0.50 0.91 -25.92
N PHE A 262 -1.58 0.37 -26.48
CA PHE A 262 -2.78 1.12 -26.86
C PHE A 262 -3.64 1.63 -25.67
N ALA A 263 -3.28 1.32 -24.43
CA ALA A 263 -3.95 1.86 -23.24
C ALA A 263 -3.50 3.30 -22.87
N GLU A 264 -2.35 3.76 -23.38
CA GLU A 264 -1.79 5.08 -22.98
C GLU A 264 -2.12 6.22 -23.97
N GLU A 265 -2.31 5.95 -25.26
CA GLU A 265 -2.26 7.01 -26.28
C GLU A 265 -3.61 7.47 -26.87
N LYS A 266 -4.74 6.88 -26.47
CA LYS A 266 -6.06 7.20 -27.08
C LYS A 266 -7.24 7.27 -26.11
N GLY A 267 -7.08 7.98 -25.00
CA GLY A 267 -8.19 8.18 -24.04
C GLY A 267 -8.72 6.87 -23.45
N ALA A 268 -7.94 5.80 -23.51
CA ALA A 268 -8.22 4.53 -22.87
C ALA A 268 -7.92 4.66 -21.37
N ILE A 269 -8.69 3.91 -20.57
CA ILE A 269 -8.60 3.89 -19.11
C ILE A 269 -7.17 3.51 -18.72
N TRP A 270 -6.48 4.38 -17.97
CA TRP A 270 -5.23 4.03 -17.29
C TRP A 270 -5.46 2.77 -16.47
N ARG A 271 -4.76 1.68 -16.80
CA ARG A 271 -4.83 0.41 -16.06
C ARG A 271 -3.60 0.30 -15.15
N SER A 272 -3.84 0.17 -13.86
CA SER A 272 -2.83 -0.22 -12.87
C SER A 272 -3.18 -1.64 -12.39
N PRO A 273 -2.26 -2.63 -12.37
CA PRO A 273 -2.58 -3.92 -11.77
C PRO A 273 -2.74 -3.77 -10.25
N ALA A 274 -3.35 -4.76 -9.58
CA ALA A 274 -3.37 -4.77 -8.12
C ALA A 274 -3.62 -6.16 -7.55
N TYR A 275 -3.35 -6.29 -6.25
CA TYR A 275 -3.66 -7.47 -5.46
C TYR A 275 -5.15 -7.49 -5.09
N ASN A 276 -6.00 -7.68 -6.10
CA ASN A 276 -7.43 -7.89 -5.93
C ASN A 276 -8.03 -8.68 -7.12
N MET A 277 -9.36 -8.75 -7.15
CA MET A 277 -10.11 -9.52 -8.13
C MET A 277 -9.85 -9.14 -9.59
N LYS A 278 -9.39 -7.91 -9.88
CA LYS A 278 -9.06 -7.50 -11.26
C LYS A 278 -7.89 -8.29 -11.86
N MET A 279 -7.07 -8.90 -11.00
CA MET A 279 -5.96 -9.80 -11.36
C MET A 279 -6.17 -11.23 -10.82
N GLY A 280 -7.39 -11.56 -10.38
CA GLY A 280 -7.72 -12.89 -9.86
C GLY A 280 -7.17 -13.21 -8.47
N PHE A 281 -6.79 -12.20 -7.68
CA PHE A 281 -6.44 -12.39 -6.27
C PHE A 281 -7.67 -12.28 -5.38
N GLN A 282 -7.98 -13.37 -4.68
CA GLN A 282 -9.07 -13.39 -3.69
C GLN A 282 -8.64 -12.60 -2.44
N PRO A 283 -9.56 -11.95 -1.72
CA PRO A 283 -9.24 -11.40 -0.40
C PRO A 283 -8.91 -12.52 0.59
N GLY A 284 -7.92 -12.29 1.46
CA GLY A 284 -7.50 -13.24 2.49
C GLY A 284 -6.43 -14.22 2.03
N ALA A 285 -6.41 -15.39 2.66
CA ALA A 285 -5.46 -16.46 2.35
C ALA A 285 -5.68 -17.03 0.94
N GLN A 286 -4.61 -17.18 0.16
CA GLN A 286 -4.66 -17.85 -1.15
C GLN A 286 -4.55 -19.36 -0.94
N THR A 287 -5.66 -20.07 -0.94
CA THR A 287 -5.72 -21.51 -0.56
C THR A 287 -5.53 -22.47 -1.73
N ASP A 288 -5.50 -22.00 -2.97
CA ASP A 288 -5.37 -22.81 -4.18
C ASP A 288 -3.93 -22.89 -4.72
N ILE A 289 -2.95 -22.41 -3.96
CA ILE A 289 -1.55 -22.23 -4.38
C ILE A 289 -0.66 -23.49 -4.29
N PHE A 290 -1.22 -24.62 -3.87
CA PHE A 290 -0.46 -25.84 -3.59
C PHE A 290 -0.39 -26.78 -4.80
N GLU A 291 0.68 -27.57 -4.87
CA GLU A 291 0.75 -28.68 -5.82
C GLU A 291 -0.42 -29.64 -5.55
N ARG A 292 -1.27 -29.84 -6.56
CA ARG A 292 -2.31 -30.86 -6.46
C ARG A 292 -1.61 -32.22 -6.46
N VAL A 293 -1.71 -32.93 -5.34
CA VAL A 293 -1.42 -34.36 -5.34
C VAL A 293 -2.41 -34.97 -6.33
N ALA A 294 -1.92 -35.45 -7.47
CA ALA A 294 -2.71 -36.27 -8.37
C ALA A 294 -3.06 -37.54 -7.58
N THR A 295 -4.21 -37.53 -6.90
CA THR A 295 -4.85 -38.76 -6.47
C THR A 295 -5.06 -39.53 -7.75
N THR A 296 -4.23 -40.55 -7.95
CA THR A 296 -4.43 -41.55 -8.99
C THR A 296 -5.88 -41.97 -8.82
N ALA A 297 -6.74 -41.62 -9.79
CA ALA A 297 -8.13 -42.00 -9.73
C ALA A 297 -8.12 -43.52 -9.56
N VAL A 298 -8.50 -44.00 -8.38
CA VAL A 298 -8.76 -45.42 -8.20
C VAL A 298 -9.80 -45.72 -9.27
N PRO A 299 -9.52 -46.62 -10.23
CA PRO A 299 -10.49 -46.92 -11.28
C PRO A 299 -11.75 -47.37 -10.56
N VAL A 300 -12.79 -46.53 -10.65
CA VAL A 300 -14.10 -46.86 -10.11
C VAL A 300 -14.49 -48.16 -10.81
N PRO A 301 -14.70 -49.27 -10.08
CA PRO A 301 -15.14 -50.51 -10.71
C PRO A 301 -16.44 -50.22 -11.47
N PRO A 302 -16.69 -50.87 -12.64
CA PRO A 302 -17.86 -50.60 -13.45
C PRO A 302 -19.11 -50.73 -12.59
N GLN A 303 -19.77 -49.61 -12.28
CA GLN A 303 -21.03 -49.65 -11.56
C GLN A 303 -22.06 -50.29 -12.49
N THR A 304 -22.64 -51.40 -12.04
CA THR A 304 -23.81 -52.01 -12.65
C THR A 304 -24.91 -50.94 -12.74
N PRO A 305 -25.58 -50.76 -13.90
CA PRO A 305 -26.58 -49.71 -14.05
C PRO A 305 -27.70 -49.91 -13.03
N VAL A 306 -27.77 -48.99 -12.06
CA VAL A 306 -28.90 -48.89 -11.13
C VAL A 306 -30.09 -48.37 -11.94
N PRO A 307 -31.28 -48.98 -11.84
CA PRO A 307 -32.44 -48.56 -12.61
C PRO A 307 -32.82 -47.11 -12.30
N THR A 308 -32.81 -46.28 -13.34
CA THR A 308 -33.27 -44.90 -13.33
C THR A 308 -34.71 -44.83 -12.83
N SER A 309 -34.93 -44.28 -11.65
CA SER A 309 -36.28 -43.93 -11.18
C SER A 309 -36.86 -42.84 -12.08
N ILE A 310 -38.05 -43.11 -12.62
CA ILE A 310 -38.84 -42.24 -13.49
C ILE A 310 -39.05 -40.89 -12.78
N PRO A 311 -38.80 -39.73 -13.43
CA PRO A 311 -39.01 -38.43 -12.81
C PRO A 311 -40.51 -38.23 -12.52
N THR A 312 -40.85 -38.01 -11.25
CA THR A 312 -42.16 -37.52 -10.85
C THR A 312 -42.35 -36.12 -11.39
N SER A 313 -43.40 -35.91 -12.18
CA SER A 313 -43.77 -34.63 -12.77
C SER A 313 -43.93 -33.55 -11.70
N SER A 314 -43.07 -32.52 -11.75
CA SER A 314 -43.20 -31.30 -10.95
C SER A 314 -44.48 -30.55 -11.35
N PRO A 315 -45.25 -29.97 -10.40
CA PRO A 315 -46.46 -29.23 -10.74
C PRO A 315 -46.14 -27.96 -11.53
N VAL A 316 -46.91 -27.75 -12.59
CA VAL A 316 -46.86 -26.57 -13.48
C VAL A 316 -47.12 -25.31 -12.65
N PRO A 317 -46.25 -24.28 -12.67
CA PRO A 317 -46.51 -23.02 -12.00
C PRO A 317 -47.68 -22.28 -12.66
N THR A 318 -48.61 -21.81 -11.84
CA THR A 318 -49.73 -20.95 -12.22
C THR A 318 -49.21 -19.64 -12.82
N PRO A 319 -49.71 -19.18 -13.99
CA PRO A 319 -49.26 -17.94 -14.59
C PRO A 319 -49.65 -16.73 -13.72
N SER A 320 -48.65 -15.90 -13.40
CA SER A 320 -48.82 -14.61 -12.74
C SER A 320 -49.54 -13.62 -13.68
N PRO A 321 -50.43 -12.75 -13.17
CA PRO A 321 -51.17 -11.82 -14.01
C PRO A 321 -50.25 -10.80 -14.69
N VAL A 322 -50.47 -10.63 -16.00
CA VAL A 322 -49.79 -9.66 -16.86
C VAL A 322 -50.11 -8.24 -16.38
N PRO A 323 -49.12 -7.40 -16.02
CA PRO A 323 -49.37 -6.01 -15.68
C PRO A 323 -49.79 -5.19 -16.92
N ALA A 324 -50.76 -4.30 -16.71
CA ALA A 324 -51.32 -3.41 -17.72
C ALA A 324 -50.25 -2.47 -18.33
N PRO A 325 -50.35 -2.10 -19.62
CA PRO A 325 -49.36 -1.24 -20.27
C PRO A 325 -49.35 0.15 -19.63
N THR A 326 -48.18 0.52 -19.12
CA THR A 326 -47.91 1.88 -18.64
C THR A 326 -47.72 2.79 -19.85
N VAL A 327 -48.47 3.89 -19.89
CA VAL A 327 -48.44 4.86 -21.00
C VAL A 327 -47.11 5.60 -20.97
N THR A 328 -46.27 5.38 -21.97
CA THR A 328 -45.00 6.10 -22.17
C THR A 328 -45.30 7.55 -22.57
N PRO A 329 -44.84 8.57 -21.83
CA PRO A 329 -44.93 9.95 -22.29
C PRO A 329 -43.98 10.20 -23.48
N SER A 330 -44.51 10.92 -24.47
CA SER A 330 -43.83 11.35 -25.70
C SER A 330 -42.50 12.07 -25.42
N PRO A 331 -41.43 11.84 -26.22
CA PRO A 331 -40.15 12.52 -26.03
C PRO A 331 -40.27 14.03 -26.31
N LEU A 332 -39.59 14.80 -25.46
CA LEU A 332 -39.36 16.24 -25.56
C LEU A 332 -38.39 16.52 -26.73
N PRO A 333 -38.60 17.56 -27.57
CA PRO A 333 -37.76 17.82 -28.73
C PRO A 333 -36.34 18.23 -28.34
N GLU A 334 -35.39 17.67 -29.09
CA GLU A 334 -33.94 17.85 -29.01
C GLU A 334 -33.53 19.31 -29.35
N PRO A 335 -32.64 19.95 -28.57
CA PRO A 335 -32.13 21.27 -28.91
C PRO A 335 -31.12 21.18 -30.08
N SER A 336 -31.41 21.97 -31.10
CA SER A 336 -30.62 22.16 -32.32
C SER A 336 -29.16 22.53 -32.03
N GLN A 337 -28.24 21.75 -32.62
CA GLN A 337 -26.80 21.98 -32.59
C GLN A 337 -26.44 23.25 -33.38
N SER A 338 -25.81 24.23 -32.73
CA SER A 338 -25.15 25.36 -33.41
C SER A 338 -23.73 24.96 -33.84
N ALA A 339 -23.38 25.33 -35.07
CA ALA A 339 -22.12 25.05 -35.74
C ALA A 339 -20.88 25.62 -35.00
N PRO A 340 -19.70 24.99 -35.11
CA PRO A 340 -18.48 25.52 -34.54
C PRO A 340 -17.90 26.67 -35.37
N VAL A 341 -17.58 27.77 -34.71
CA VAL A 341 -16.82 28.91 -35.26
C VAL A 341 -15.32 28.54 -35.26
N PRO A 342 -14.57 28.73 -36.36
CA PRO A 342 -13.13 28.46 -36.37
C PRO A 342 -12.38 29.51 -35.54
N SER A 343 -11.62 29.05 -34.54
CA SER A 343 -10.75 29.91 -33.74
C SER A 343 -9.43 30.19 -34.47
N ALA A 344 -9.04 31.46 -34.47
CA ALA A 344 -7.80 31.96 -35.07
C ALA A 344 -6.54 31.42 -34.36
N PRO A 345 -5.40 31.25 -35.06
CA PRO A 345 -4.18 30.74 -34.47
C PRO A 345 -3.59 31.74 -33.47
N THR A 346 -3.26 31.24 -32.27
CA THR A 346 -2.55 31.98 -31.22
C THR A 346 -1.07 32.17 -31.62
N PRO A 347 -0.48 33.37 -31.48
CA PRO A 347 0.92 33.59 -31.83
C PRO A 347 1.88 32.86 -30.90
N THR A 348 2.86 32.18 -31.50
CA THR A 348 3.97 31.50 -30.82
C THR A 348 4.79 32.48 -29.97
N PRO A 349 5.02 32.22 -28.68
CA PRO A 349 5.86 33.07 -27.85
C PRO A 349 7.33 32.96 -28.28
N VAL A 350 7.98 34.13 -28.42
CA VAL A 350 9.42 34.27 -28.69
C VAL A 350 10.21 33.82 -27.46
N PRO A 351 11.26 32.98 -27.61
CA PRO A 351 12.05 32.51 -26.48
C PRO A 351 12.83 33.64 -25.81
N VAL A 352 12.71 33.73 -24.49
CA VAL A 352 13.50 34.63 -23.62
C VAL A 352 14.89 34.02 -23.42
N PRO A 353 15.98 34.79 -23.60
CA PRO A 353 17.33 34.27 -23.42
C PRO A 353 17.61 33.89 -21.95
N VAL A 354 18.18 32.70 -21.78
CA VAL A 354 18.58 32.14 -20.47
C VAL A 354 19.83 32.86 -19.95
N PRO A 355 19.85 33.35 -18.69
CA PRO A 355 21.03 33.98 -18.13
C PRO A 355 22.14 32.96 -17.86
N THR A 356 23.35 33.29 -18.31
CA THR A 356 24.59 32.54 -18.09
C THR A 356 24.98 32.61 -16.62
N THR A 357 25.13 31.45 -15.96
CA THR A 357 25.57 31.37 -14.56
C THR A 357 27.08 31.51 -14.45
N THR A 358 27.53 32.42 -13.60
CA THR A 358 28.94 32.61 -13.21
C THR A 358 29.36 31.48 -12.27
N PRO A 359 30.51 30.81 -12.47
CA PRO A 359 30.95 29.73 -11.61
C PRO A 359 31.34 30.24 -10.21
N ILE A 360 30.85 29.53 -9.19
CA ILE A 360 31.15 29.77 -7.77
C ILE A 360 32.52 29.15 -7.44
N PRO A 361 33.43 29.87 -6.74
CA PRO A 361 34.74 29.34 -6.39
C PRO A 361 34.66 28.20 -5.36
N VAL A 362 35.49 27.18 -5.59
CA VAL A 362 35.63 25.98 -4.75
C VAL A 362 36.38 26.33 -3.45
N PRO A 363 35.83 26.02 -2.25
CA PRO A 363 36.54 26.26 -1.00
C PRO A 363 37.64 25.22 -0.75
N THR A 364 38.78 25.70 -0.26
CA THR A 364 39.96 24.91 0.16
C THR A 364 39.68 24.16 1.46
N PRO A 365 40.04 22.86 1.58
CA PRO A 365 39.83 22.11 2.82
C PRO A 365 40.82 22.55 3.91
N SER A 366 40.30 22.84 5.11
CA SER A 366 41.08 23.03 6.33
C SER A 366 41.19 21.71 7.09
N THR A 367 42.42 21.30 7.41
CA THR A 367 42.70 20.14 8.26
C THR A 367 42.58 20.54 9.73
N THR A 368 41.54 20.04 10.40
CA THR A 368 41.40 20.11 11.86
C THR A 368 41.76 18.76 12.46
N THR A 369 42.85 18.72 13.21
CA THR A 369 43.30 17.58 14.02
C THR A 369 42.33 17.37 15.19
N VAL A 370 41.73 16.19 15.31
CA VAL A 370 40.87 15.81 16.44
C VAL A 370 41.73 15.14 17.51
N GLU A 371 41.79 15.76 18.69
CA GLU A 371 42.39 15.19 19.88
C GLU A 371 41.33 14.40 20.67
N LEU A 372 41.67 13.17 21.07
CA LEU A 372 40.78 12.21 21.73
C LEU A 372 40.79 12.45 23.26
N PRO A 373 39.65 12.64 23.95
CA PRO A 373 39.66 12.62 25.41
C PRO A 373 39.48 11.19 25.95
N LYS A 374 40.26 10.91 26.99
CA LYS A 374 40.30 9.66 27.75
C LYS A 374 39.04 9.46 28.61
N THR A 375 38.78 8.18 28.83
CA THR A 375 37.81 7.52 29.71
C THR A 375 37.58 8.15 31.09
N GLY A 376 36.33 8.08 31.55
CA GLY A 376 36.02 7.90 32.97
C GLY A 376 34.74 8.56 33.47
N ILE A 377 33.87 7.72 34.07
CA ILE A 377 32.88 8.03 35.14
C ILE A 377 31.42 8.25 34.68
N GLN A 378 30.57 7.25 35.00
CA GLN A 378 29.10 7.33 35.06
C GLN A 378 28.64 8.35 36.12
N PRO A 379 27.53 9.07 35.87
CA PRO A 379 26.69 9.61 36.93
C PRO A 379 25.37 8.82 37.09
N PRO A 380 24.69 8.96 38.25
CA PRO A 380 23.57 8.11 38.64
C PRO A 380 22.25 8.53 37.99
N ILE A 381 21.30 7.58 38.00
CA ILE A 381 19.91 7.74 37.58
C ILE A 381 19.22 8.74 38.52
N GLU A 382 18.93 9.94 38.03
CA GLU A 382 17.97 10.87 38.62
C GLU A 382 16.72 10.96 37.75
N SER A 383 15.57 10.81 38.39
CA SER A 383 14.23 10.99 37.86
C SER A 383 14.01 12.40 37.30
N ILE A 384 13.71 12.53 36.01
CA ILE A 384 13.36 13.82 35.38
C ILE A 384 11.87 14.10 35.59
N PRO A 385 11.48 15.30 36.07
CA PRO A 385 10.08 15.68 36.27
C PRO A 385 9.32 15.78 34.94
N SER A 386 8.04 15.39 34.99
CA SER A 386 7.06 15.57 33.92
C SER A 386 6.72 17.06 33.74
N ASP A 387 7.59 17.83 33.08
CA ASP A 387 7.31 19.21 32.65
C ASP A 387 8.24 19.66 31.51
N ARG A 388 8.19 18.97 30.36
CA ARG A 388 8.64 19.50 29.05
C ARG A 388 7.81 18.92 27.90
N LEU A 389 6.56 19.35 27.82
CA LEU A 389 5.85 19.38 26.53
C LEU A 389 6.47 20.50 25.67
N PRO A 390 6.74 20.30 24.37
CA PRO A 390 7.13 21.42 23.52
C PRO A 390 5.97 22.40 23.38
N VAL A 391 6.22 23.63 23.78
CA VAL A 391 5.32 24.78 23.61
C VAL A 391 5.29 25.15 22.12
N ASN A 392 4.09 25.48 21.66
CA ASN A 392 3.73 25.94 20.33
C ASN A 392 4.75 26.96 19.75
N GLY A 393 5.30 26.69 18.55
CA GLY A 393 6.03 27.69 17.74
C GLY A 393 7.55 27.58 17.59
N GLN A 394 8.20 26.49 17.98
CA GLN A 394 9.65 26.32 17.74
C GLN A 394 9.96 25.85 16.31
N ARG A 395 10.83 26.59 15.60
CA ARG A 395 11.43 26.17 14.33
C ARG A 395 12.51 25.12 14.59
N TYR A 396 12.41 23.95 13.96
CA TYR A 396 13.52 22.99 13.89
C TYR A 396 14.29 23.20 12.58
N ARG A 397 15.63 23.20 12.69
CA ARG A 397 16.53 23.25 11.54
C ARG A 397 17.20 21.88 11.39
N HIS A 398 16.89 21.16 10.33
CA HIS A 398 17.55 19.90 9.97
C HIS A 398 19.01 20.15 9.55
N PRO A 399 19.99 19.39 10.03
CA PRO A 399 21.29 19.30 9.38
C PRO A 399 21.20 18.27 8.25
N GLY A 400 20.93 18.71 7.01
CA GLY A 400 20.94 17.79 5.87
C GLY A 400 20.36 18.35 4.58
N HIS A 401 19.10 18.81 4.57
CA HIS A 401 18.46 19.31 3.36
C HIS A 401 17.43 20.40 3.70
N GLY A 402 17.47 21.52 2.97
CA GLY A 402 16.76 22.76 3.29
C GLY A 402 15.27 22.77 2.93
N TRP A 403 14.44 22.10 3.73
CA TRP A 403 12.98 22.28 3.69
C TRP A 403 12.45 22.78 5.04
N GLU A 404 11.77 23.93 5.04
CA GLU A 404 11.01 24.45 6.19
C GLU A 404 9.56 23.95 6.10
N GLY A 405 9.13 23.09 7.03
CA GLY A 405 7.72 22.74 7.23
C GLY A 405 7.04 23.68 8.23
N HIS A 406 5.84 24.17 7.91
CA HIS A 406 5.00 24.96 8.82
C HIS A 406 3.77 24.16 9.25
N VAL A 407 3.66 23.88 10.55
CA VAL A 407 2.42 23.36 11.15
C VAL A 407 1.46 24.53 11.38
N ARG A 408 0.27 24.50 10.76
CA ARG A 408 -0.84 25.40 11.10
C ARG A 408 -2.04 24.60 11.62
N ALA A 409 -2.19 24.54 12.94
CA ALA A 409 -3.47 24.17 13.54
C ALA A 409 -4.37 25.42 13.63
N ARG A 410 -5.51 25.43 12.92
CA ARG A 410 -6.58 26.41 13.18
C ARG A 410 -7.36 25.95 14.41
N GLY A 411 -7.16 26.62 15.55
CA GLY A 411 -7.92 26.34 16.77
C GLY A 411 -9.37 26.82 16.69
N TYR A 412 -10.32 25.93 16.93
CA TYR A 412 -11.70 26.27 17.28
C TYR A 412 -11.84 26.27 18.81
N ARG A 413 -12.26 27.40 19.39
CA ARG A 413 -12.57 27.52 20.83
C ARG A 413 -13.99 27.00 21.11
N GLY A 414 -14.10 25.81 21.69
CA GLY A 414 -15.31 25.33 22.37
C GLY A 414 -15.36 25.87 23.81
N ARG A 415 -16.43 26.58 24.16
CA ARG A 415 -16.63 27.24 25.46
C ARG A 415 -17.32 26.26 26.42
N ALA A 416 -16.60 25.65 27.36
CA ALA A 416 -17.19 24.84 28.42
C ALA A 416 -17.71 25.75 29.56
N ARG A 417 -19.03 25.69 29.83
CA ARG A 417 -19.64 26.26 31.04
C ARG A 417 -19.44 25.28 32.21
N ARG A 418 -18.73 25.72 33.26
CA ARG A 418 -18.70 25.05 34.57
C ARG A 418 -20.00 25.36 35.32
N SER A 419 -20.69 24.32 35.81
CA SER A 419 -21.67 24.41 36.89
C SER A 419 -20.95 24.17 38.22
N SER A 420 -21.03 25.13 39.14
CA SER A 420 -20.56 25.01 40.52
C SER A 420 -21.77 24.76 41.43
N GLY A 421 -21.87 23.58 42.01
CA GLY A 421 -22.78 23.27 43.11
C GLY A 421 -22.16 23.67 44.45
N PHE A 422 -22.83 24.56 45.18
CA PHE A 422 -22.56 24.83 46.60
C PHE A 422 -23.66 24.14 47.41
N GLY A 423 -23.26 23.23 48.30
CA GLY A 423 -24.10 22.72 49.37
C GLY A 423 -23.97 23.59 50.62
N HIS A 424 -25.10 23.88 51.27
CA HIS A 424 -25.15 24.34 52.66
C HIS A 424 -26.27 23.58 53.37
N SER A 425 -25.91 22.97 54.49
CA SER A 425 -26.76 22.29 55.46
C SER A 425 -27.42 23.29 56.43
N SER A 426 -28.62 22.92 56.87
CA SER A 426 -29.57 23.55 57.82
C SER A 426 -28.98 23.76 59.24
N PRO A 427 -29.70 24.39 60.20
CA PRO A 427 -31.08 24.09 60.63
C PRO A 427 -32.17 25.03 60.12
#